data_AF-A0A0E3QGA1-F1
#
_entry.id   AF-A0A0E3QGA1-F1
#
_cell.length_a   1.000
_cell.length_b   1.000
_cell.length_c   1.000
_cell.angle_alpha   90.00
_cell.angle_beta   90.00
_cell.angle_gamma   90.00
#
_symmetry.space_group_name_H-M   'P 1'
#
loop_
_entity.id
_entity.type
_entity.pdbx_description
1 polymer ?
#
loop_
_entity_poly.entity_id
_entity_poly.type
_entity_poly.pdbx_seq_one_letter_code
_entity_poly.pdbx_strand_id
1 'polypeptide(L)'
;MDEKGNYHFEKNEIKKNAIILILENEGKISESEILAKFKEKDRFKEINQSTTNRHLNSLLELGCIEKLPNVKKGKSNYWDITKINHLENIMREFPNIRINAYEKSIIIIFDERGYSLEKIKNLDFYIKLLLSVSLFDAFLDNDYYGLKKKAIKIYLKGEGYIKTINYEYHVKKFLEMSKEVNPNYQISPFFETYQRHMSKEVFLKLFEDFQIKTDEMIKELEEAYTKYKEIDEDLDIKPDNILLEHFINHDIFKDLESPDERRFFIDLKECISKADKIWSKEGFPEIKRLSELLNLERLKLYSEFITKYKQPSLFYISENSEIIYDMLKDFYKDQI
;
A
#
# COMPACT_ATOMS: atom_id res chain seq x y z
N MET A 1 -14.72 -4.50 41.00
CA MET A 1 -14.16 -4.59 42.35
C MET A 1 -14.90 -5.69 43.07
N ASP A 2 -14.18 -6.68 43.58
CA ASP A 2 -14.76 -7.62 44.54
C ASP A 2 -14.89 -6.96 45.93
N GLU A 3 -15.49 -7.66 46.89
CA GLU A 3 -15.66 -7.19 48.28
C GLU A 3 -14.34 -6.91 49.02
N LYS A 4 -13.18 -7.20 48.39
CA LYS A 4 -11.82 -6.95 48.91
C LYS A 4 -11.10 -5.83 48.15
N GLY A 5 -11.76 -5.15 47.22
CA GLY A 5 -11.18 -4.06 46.43
C GLY A 5 -10.34 -4.51 45.24
N ASN A 6 -10.23 -5.81 44.96
CA ASN A 6 -9.42 -6.28 43.83
C ASN A 6 -10.14 -6.01 42.51
N TYR A 7 -9.40 -5.45 41.56
CA TYR A 7 -9.83 -5.35 40.18
C TYR A 7 -9.72 -6.70 39.48
N HIS A 8 -10.86 -7.22 39.00
CA HIS A 8 -10.86 -8.30 38.02
C HIS A 8 -10.59 -7.71 36.64
N PHE A 9 -9.37 -7.93 36.13
CA PHE A 9 -9.02 -7.61 34.77
C PHE A 9 -9.72 -8.56 33.80
N GLU A 10 -10.20 -8.02 32.69
CA GLU A 10 -10.68 -8.85 31.59
C GLU A 10 -9.53 -9.71 31.04
N LYS A 11 -9.89 -10.84 30.42
CA LYS A 11 -8.90 -11.70 29.77
C LYS A 11 -8.09 -10.85 28.78
N ASN A 12 -6.76 -10.93 28.90
CA ASN A 12 -5.79 -10.23 28.06
C ASN A 12 -5.74 -8.69 28.19
N GLU A 13 -6.47 -8.07 29.13
CA GLU A 13 -6.56 -6.61 29.23
C GLU A 13 -5.20 -5.93 29.43
N ILE A 14 -4.39 -6.46 30.35
CA ILE A 14 -3.05 -5.93 30.65
C ILE A 14 -2.13 -6.07 29.43
N LYS A 15 -2.21 -7.21 28.73
CA LYS A 15 -1.43 -7.47 27.52
C LYS A 15 -1.79 -6.50 26.38
N LYS A 16 -3.09 -6.27 26.16
CA LYS A 16 -3.58 -5.31 25.16
C LYS A 16 -3.04 -3.91 25.45
N ASN A 17 -3.13 -3.45 26.69
CA ASN A 17 -2.62 -2.13 27.06
C ASN A 17 -1.08 -2.06 26.96
N ALA A 18 -0.35 -3.14 27.25
CA ALA A 18 1.09 -3.18 27.03
C ALA A 18 1.44 -3.03 25.54
N ILE A 19 0.75 -3.77 24.65
CA ILE A 19 0.93 -3.67 23.20
C ILE A 19 0.68 -2.22 22.73
N ILE A 20 -0.43 -1.62 23.15
CA ILE A 20 -0.79 -0.24 22.78
C ILE A 20 0.32 0.72 23.20
N LEU A 21 0.81 0.65 24.45
CA LEU A 21 1.89 1.51 24.92
C LEU A 21 3.20 1.32 24.13
N ILE A 22 3.50 0.09 23.71
CA ILE A 22 4.69 -0.18 22.89
C ILE A 22 4.50 0.36 21.46
N LEU A 23 3.30 0.28 20.89
CA LEU A 23 2.96 0.82 19.56
C LEU A 23 2.96 2.36 19.54
N GLU A 24 2.50 3.00 20.61
CA GLU A 24 2.48 4.47 20.76
C GLU A 24 3.87 5.08 20.96
N ASN A 25 4.82 4.30 21.50
CA ASN A 25 6.17 4.79 21.78
C ASN A 25 7.04 4.66 20.51
N GLU A 26 7.64 5.74 20.01
CA GLU A 26 8.40 5.72 18.73
C GLU A 26 9.54 4.68 18.70
N GLY A 27 10.16 4.37 19.84
CA GLY A 27 11.21 3.36 19.95
C GLY A 27 10.89 2.27 20.95
N LYS A 28 11.95 1.65 21.47
CA LYS A 28 11.86 0.71 22.59
C LYS A 28 11.41 1.41 23.87
N ILE A 29 10.64 0.70 24.68
CA ILE A 29 10.14 1.19 25.97
C ILE A 29 10.65 0.29 27.11
N SER A 30 11.04 0.90 28.23
CA SER A 30 11.45 0.13 29.40
C SER A 30 10.25 -0.43 30.15
N GLU A 31 10.47 -1.57 30.80
CA GLU A 31 9.50 -2.19 31.70
C GLU A 31 9.00 -1.24 32.80
N SER A 32 9.88 -0.39 33.33
CA SER A 32 9.56 0.63 34.33
C SER A 32 8.65 1.74 33.78
N GLU A 33 8.85 2.16 32.53
CA GLU A 33 8.01 3.16 31.87
C GLU A 33 6.62 2.59 31.57
N ILE A 34 6.52 1.34 31.10
CA ILE A 34 5.24 0.65 30.95
C ILE A 34 4.48 0.63 32.28
N LEU A 35 5.15 0.28 33.39
CA LEU A 35 4.51 0.26 34.70
C LEU A 35 4.08 1.67 35.15
N ALA A 36 4.90 2.70 34.92
CA ALA A 36 4.55 4.07 35.24
C ALA A 36 3.28 4.49 34.47
N LYS A 37 3.21 4.18 33.17
CA LYS A 37 2.04 4.45 32.33
C LYS A 37 0.78 3.68 32.74
N PHE A 38 0.92 2.44 33.24
CA PHE A 38 -0.19 1.75 33.88
C PHE A 38 -0.68 2.48 35.12
N LYS A 39 0.23 2.94 35.99
CA LYS A 39 -0.14 3.62 37.24
C LYS A 39 -0.80 4.99 37.06
N GLU A 40 -0.62 5.63 35.90
CA GLU A 40 -1.37 6.84 35.52
C GLU A 40 -2.88 6.57 35.35
N LYS A 41 -3.27 5.32 35.14
CA LYS A 41 -4.67 4.90 34.94
C LYS A 41 -5.19 4.24 36.22
N ASP A 42 -6.25 4.76 36.83
CA ASP A 42 -6.81 4.24 38.09
C ASP A 42 -7.09 2.72 38.05
N ARG A 43 -7.57 2.22 36.90
CA ARG A 43 -7.85 0.79 36.67
C ARG A 43 -6.63 -0.13 36.80
N PHE A 44 -5.41 0.39 36.60
CA PHE A 44 -4.18 -0.39 36.61
C PHE A 44 -3.24 0.01 37.77
N LYS A 45 -3.69 0.85 38.71
CA LYS A 45 -2.88 1.41 39.80
C LYS A 45 -2.27 0.36 40.73
N GLU A 46 -2.96 -0.75 40.92
CA GLU A 46 -2.53 -1.88 41.77
C GLU A 46 -1.57 -2.84 41.08
N ILE A 47 -1.31 -2.67 39.78
CA ILE A 47 -0.34 -3.50 39.06
C ILE A 47 1.05 -3.25 39.61
N ASN A 48 1.77 -4.34 39.88
CA ASN A 48 3.14 -4.34 40.34
C ASN A 48 4.09 -4.83 39.23
N GLN A 49 5.39 -4.67 39.48
CA GLN A 49 6.45 -5.07 38.55
C GLN A 49 6.33 -6.55 38.14
N SER A 50 6.13 -7.45 39.11
CA SER A 50 6.05 -8.89 38.84
C SER A 50 4.91 -9.23 37.86
N THR A 51 3.75 -8.60 38.04
CA THR A 51 2.60 -8.74 37.15
C THR A 51 2.91 -8.23 35.75
N THR A 52 3.48 -7.01 35.62
CA THR A 52 3.89 -6.45 34.33
C THR A 52 4.86 -7.39 33.61
N ASN A 53 5.88 -7.87 34.31
CA ASN A 53 6.92 -8.74 33.75
C ASN A 53 6.35 -10.06 33.25
N ARG A 54 5.44 -10.66 34.02
CA ARG A 54 4.76 -11.89 33.61
C ARG A 54 3.96 -11.69 32.32
N HIS A 55 3.25 -10.57 32.18
CA HIS A 55 2.49 -10.29 30.96
C HIS A 55 3.38 -9.99 29.75
N LEU A 56 4.49 -9.27 29.93
CA LEU A 56 5.46 -9.01 28.87
C LEU A 56 6.19 -10.27 28.40
N ASN A 57 6.62 -11.13 29.32
CA ASN A 57 7.20 -12.43 28.94
C ASN A 57 6.17 -13.32 28.22
N SER A 58 4.90 -13.29 28.63
CA SER A 58 3.86 -14.01 27.91
C SER A 58 3.59 -13.44 26.51
N LEU A 59 3.75 -12.13 26.29
CA LEU A 59 3.69 -11.52 24.95
C LEU A 59 4.89 -11.91 24.08
N LEU A 60 6.08 -12.03 24.69
CA LEU A 60 7.28 -12.55 24.02
C LEU A 60 7.09 -14.00 23.58
N GLU A 61 6.52 -14.85 24.44
CA GLU A 61 6.20 -16.24 24.11
C GLU A 61 5.19 -16.36 22.96
N LEU A 62 4.25 -15.43 22.86
CA LEU A 62 3.32 -15.34 21.73
C LEU A 62 3.96 -14.76 20.46
N GLY A 63 5.21 -14.31 20.53
CA GLY A 63 5.90 -13.65 19.42
C GLY A 63 5.30 -12.30 19.05
N CYS A 64 4.59 -11.63 19.96
CA CYS A 64 3.97 -10.33 19.72
C CYS A 64 4.94 -9.16 19.96
N ILE A 65 5.98 -9.36 20.76
CA ILE A 65 7.00 -8.36 21.10
C ILE A 65 8.36 -9.04 21.18
N GLU A 66 9.43 -8.27 21.11
CA GLU A 66 10.77 -8.76 21.40
C GLU A 66 11.40 -8.05 22.60
N LYS A 67 12.36 -8.74 23.21
CA LYS A 67 13.19 -8.20 24.29
C LYS A 67 14.54 -7.79 23.73
N LEU A 68 14.88 -6.51 23.84
CA LEU A 68 16.14 -5.99 23.29
C LEU A 68 17.28 -6.13 24.31
N PRO A 69 18.48 -6.57 23.88
CA PRO A 69 19.64 -6.69 24.78
C PRO A 69 20.16 -5.32 25.22
N ASN A 70 20.56 -5.22 26.49
CA ASN A 70 21.11 -3.99 27.06
C ASN A 70 22.54 -3.71 26.57
N VAL A 71 22.72 -2.60 25.86
CA VAL A 71 24.05 -2.14 25.38
C VAL A 71 24.85 -1.44 26.48
N LYS A 72 24.20 -0.91 27.52
CA LYS A 72 24.85 -0.33 28.72
C LYS A 72 24.37 -1.08 29.96
N LYS A 73 25.22 -1.15 30.99
CA LYS A 73 25.01 -1.84 32.30
C LYS A 73 23.82 -1.29 33.12
N GLY A 74 22.63 -1.22 32.54
CA GLY A 74 21.35 -1.01 33.23
C GLY A 74 20.67 -2.36 33.45
N LYS A 75 19.88 -2.48 34.53
CA LYS A 75 19.10 -3.69 34.84
C LYS A 75 17.72 -3.73 34.17
N SER A 76 17.30 -2.65 33.52
CA SER A 76 15.95 -2.54 32.96
C SER A 76 15.83 -3.32 31.64
N ASN A 77 14.80 -4.16 31.55
CA ASN A 77 14.42 -4.81 30.30
C ASN A 77 13.77 -3.79 29.37
N TYR A 78 14.13 -3.81 28.09
CA TYR A 78 13.49 -3.02 27.04
C TYR A 78 12.70 -3.92 26.11
N TRP A 79 11.54 -3.43 25.70
CA TRP A 79 10.56 -4.15 24.90
C TRP A 79 10.20 -3.34 23.66
N ASP A 80 9.99 -4.02 22.55
CA ASP A 80 9.65 -3.37 21.29
C ASP A 80 8.86 -4.28 20.34
N ILE A 81 8.26 -3.65 19.32
CA ILE A 81 7.60 -4.28 18.19
C ILE A 81 8.33 -3.75 16.96
N THR A 82 9.09 -4.60 16.28
CA THR A 82 10.00 -4.19 15.22
C THR A 82 9.83 -4.95 13.91
N LYS A 83 8.94 -5.94 13.86
CA LYS A 83 8.85 -6.90 12.75
C LYS A 83 7.42 -7.16 12.30
N ILE A 84 7.23 -7.46 11.02
CA ILE A 84 5.93 -7.84 10.44
C ILE A 84 5.35 -9.05 11.20
N ASN A 85 6.16 -10.07 11.49
CA ASN A 85 5.73 -11.24 12.26
C ASN A 85 5.17 -10.87 13.65
N HIS A 86 5.67 -9.79 14.30
CA HIS A 86 5.09 -9.33 15.56
C HIS A 86 3.68 -8.77 15.35
N LEU A 87 3.49 -7.98 14.29
CA LEU A 87 2.19 -7.41 13.91
C LEU A 87 1.18 -8.50 13.55
N GLU A 88 1.58 -9.51 12.77
CA GLU A 88 0.76 -10.69 12.45
C GLU A 88 0.30 -11.43 13.72
N ASN A 89 1.23 -11.67 14.66
CA ASN A 89 0.90 -12.32 15.92
C ASN A 89 -0.02 -11.45 16.78
N ILE A 90 0.17 -10.12 16.81
CA ILE A 90 -0.75 -9.21 17.51
C ILE A 90 -2.15 -9.27 16.90
N MET A 91 -2.26 -9.22 15.57
CA MET A 91 -3.54 -9.30 14.87
C MET A 91 -4.27 -10.62 15.17
N ARG A 92 -3.53 -11.74 15.20
CA ARG A 92 -4.10 -13.06 15.52
C ARG A 92 -4.55 -13.20 16.98
N GLU A 93 -3.71 -12.80 17.93
CA GLU A 93 -3.95 -13.01 19.36
C GLU A 93 -4.81 -11.90 20.00
N PHE A 94 -4.83 -10.72 19.38
CA PHE A 94 -5.50 -9.52 19.87
C PHE A 94 -6.23 -8.77 18.74
N PRO A 95 -7.21 -9.40 18.06
CA PRO A 95 -7.87 -8.85 16.86
C PRO A 95 -8.63 -7.54 17.09
N ASN A 96 -8.86 -7.15 18.34
CA ASN A 96 -9.52 -5.90 18.69
C ASN A 96 -8.56 -4.69 18.70
N ILE A 97 -7.25 -4.91 18.56
CA ILE A 97 -6.27 -3.83 18.45
C ILE A 97 -6.18 -3.45 16.97
N ARG A 98 -6.61 -2.23 16.62
CA ARG A 98 -6.45 -1.66 15.28
C ARG A 98 -5.01 -1.20 15.09
N ILE A 99 -4.11 -2.14 14.81
CA ILE A 99 -2.67 -1.88 14.75
C ILE A 99 -2.28 -0.91 13.62
N ASN A 100 -3.10 -0.79 12.57
CA ASN A 100 -2.89 0.15 11.46
C ASN A 100 -3.01 1.63 11.87
N ALA A 101 -3.63 1.93 13.03
CA ALA A 101 -3.75 3.29 13.55
C ALA A 101 -2.44 3.84 14.14
N TYR A 102 -1.41 3.00 14.28
CA TYR A 102 -0.14 3.37 14.89
C TYR A 102 0.95 3.46 13.83
N GLU A 103 1.63 4.62 13.77
CA GLU A 103 2.72 4.88 12.83
C GLU A 103 3.77 3.78 12.85
N LYS A 104 4.17 3.33 14.05
CA LYS A 104 5.13 2.24 14.22
C LYS A 104 4.77 1.01 13.39
N SER A 105 3.50 0.63 13.34
CA SER A 105 3.07 -0.54 12.57
C SER A 105 3.27 -0.36 11.06
N ILE A 106 2.98 0.84 10.54
CA ILE A 106 3.14 1.15 9.11
C ILE A 106 4.63 1.27 8.76
N ILE A 107 5.42 1.89 9.62
CA ILE A 107 6.88 2.04 9.44
C ILE A 107 7.58 0.67 9.42
N ILE A 108 7.19 -0.28 10.27
CA ILE A 108 7.71 -1.66 10.21
C ILE A 108 7.49 -2.28 8.82
N ILE A 109 6.29 -2.11 8.25
CA ILE A 109 6.00 -2.61 6.90
C ILE A 109 6.89 -1.90 5.87
N PHE A 110 7.08 -0.59 6.01
CA PHE A 110 7.92 0.18 5.08
C PHE A 110 9.37 -0.26 5.12
N ASP A 111 9.94 -0.39 6.32
CA ASP A 111 11.34 -0.78 6.53
C ASP A 111 11.60 -2.20 6.02
N GLU A 112 10.77 -3.19 6.38
CA GLU A 112 10.96 -4.57 5.95
C GLU A 112 10.76 -4.79 4.44
N ARG A 113 9.93 -3.96 3.80
CA ARG A 113 9.61 -4.08 2.37
C ARG A 113 10.41 -3.10 1.49
N GLY A 114 11.27 -2.26 2.08
CA GLY A 114 12.11 -1.31 1.35
C GLY A 114 11.35 -0.11 0.76
N TYR A 115 10.27 0.32 1.39
CA TYR A 115 9.59 1.57 1.06
C TYR A 115 10.21 2.74 1.83
N SER A 116 10.29 3.91 1.18
CA SER A 116 10.78 5.15 1.79
C SER A 116 9.76 6.25 1.64
N LEU A 117 9.49 6.99 2.72
CA LEU A 117 8.64 8.19 2.70
C LEU A 117 9.26 9.32 1.88
N GLU A 118 10.50 9.21 1.40
CA GLU A 118 11.07 10.17 0.45
C GLU A 118 10.34 10.17 -0.91
N LYS A 119 9.52 9.15 -1.22
CA LYS A 119 8.77 9.08 -2.48
C LYS A 119 7.31 9.48 -2.28
N ILE A 120 6.80 10.41 -3.09
CA ILE A 120 5.42 10.90 -2.99
C ILE A 120 4.38 9.77 -3.08
N LYS A 121 4.62 8.78 -3.95
CA LYS A 121 3.78 7.59 -4.09
C LYS A 121 3.73 6.72 -2.82
N ASN A 122 4.79 6.75 -2.02
CA ASN A 122 4.85 5.99 -0.77
C ASN A 122 4.13 6.76 0.35
N LEU A 123 4.09 8.09 0.33
CA LEU A 123 3.23 8.86 1.23
C LEU A 123 1.74 8.62 0.95
N ASP A 124 1.34 8.63 -0.32
CA ASP A 124 -0.02 8.22 -0.73
C ASP A 124 -0.36 6.83 -0.17
N PHE A 125 0.55 5.88 -0.34
CA PHE A 125 0.37 4.52 0.13
C PHE A 125 0.34 4.42 1.67
N TYR A 126 1.17 5.20 2.38
CA TYR A 126 1.15 5.30 3.84
C TYR A 126 -0.24 5.72 4.35
N ILE A 127 -0.81 6.79 3.78
CA ILE A 127 -2.13 7.30 4.19
C ILE A 127 -3.21 6.25 3.91
N LYS A 128 -3.13 5.53 2.79
CA LYS A 128 -4.05 4.43 2.48
C LYS A 128 -4.00 3.30 3.51
N LEU A 129 -2.80 2.89 3.95
CA LEU A 129 -2.63 1.88 5.00
C LEU A 129 -3.14 2.35 6.37
N LEU A 130 -2.96 3.64 6.68
CA LEU A 130 -3.48 4.25 7.90
C LEU A 130 -5.01 4.21 7.94
N LEU A 131 -5.66 4.46 6.79
CA LEU A 131 -7.12 4.61 6.71
C LEU A 131 -7.87 3.29 6.51
N SER A 132 -7.34 2.36 5.71
CA SER A 132 -8.01 1.10 5.36
C SER A 132 -7.44 -0.06 6.16
N VAL A 133 -8.28 -0.66 7.02
CA VAL A 133 -7.91 -1.83 7.84
C VAL A 133 -7.68 -3.03 6.93
N SER A 134 -8.56 -3.28 5.98
CA SER A 134 -8.44 -4.43 5.08
C SER A 134 -7.23 -4.35 4.16
N LEU A 135 -6.87 -3.14 3.69
CA LEU A 135 -5.65 -2.95 2.92
C LEU A 135 -4.42 -3.24 3.79
N PHE A 136 -4.38 -2.72 5.01
CA PHE A 136 -3.29 -2.96 5.95
C PHE A 136 -3.11 -4.46 6.24
N ASP A 137 -4.20 -5.16 6.57
CA ASP A 137 -4.18 -6.60 6.87
C ASP A 137 -3.63 -7.41 5.68
N ALA A 138 -4.08 -7.08 4.46
CA ALA A 138 -3.62 -7.78 3.25
C ALA A 138 -2.12 -7.55 2.96
N PHE A 139 -1.58 -6.41 3.38
CA PHE A 139 -0.18 -6.03 3.24
C PHE A 139 0.76 -6.64 4.29
N LEU A 140 0.21 -7.07 5.44
CA LEU A 140 0.94 -7.95 6.34
C LEU A 140 1.20 -9.29 5.64
N ASP A 141 0.14 -9.91 5.11
CA ASP A 141 0.20 -11.25 4.51
C ASP A 141 0.93 -11.31 3.16
N ASN A 142 0.91 -10.24 2.37
CA ASN A 142 1.45 -10.21 1.00
C ASN A 142 2.21 -8.92 0.75
N ASP A 143 3.29 -8.98 -0.05
CA ASP A 143 3.88 -7.75 -0.58
C ASP A 143 2.99 -7.12 -1.66
N TYR A 144 3.31 -5.87 -2.03
CA TYR A 144 2.63 -5.17 -3.13
C TYR A 144 2.64 -5.98 -4.42
N TYR A 145 3.73 -6.69 -4.76
CA TYR A 145 3.81 -7.48 -5.99
C TYR A 145 2.84 -8.66 -5.99
N GLY A 146 2.71 -9.36 -4.85
CA GLY A 146 1.76 -10.43 -4.66
C GLY A 146 0.32 -9.95 -4.81
N LEU A 147 -0.01 -8.79 -4.22
CA LEU A 147 -1.33 -8.16 -4.37
C LEU A 147 -1.55 -7.67 -5.80
N LYS A 148 -0.60 -6.96 -6.40
CA LYS A 148 -0.69 -6.47 -7.78
C LYS A 148 -0.90 -7.61 -8.77
N LYS A 149 -0.23 -8.75 -8.58
CA LYS A 149 -0.44 -9.95 -9.40
C LYS A 149 -1.88 -10.47 -9.29
N LYS A 150 -2.50 -10.43 -8.11
CA LYS A 150 -3.92 -10.78 -7.94
C LYS A 150 -4.82 -9.78 -8.66
N ALA A 151 -4.55 -8.48 -8.56
CA ALA A 151 -5.33 -7.45 -9.25
C ALA A 151 -5.20 -7.49 -10.77
N ILE A 152 -4.00 -7.77 -11.31
CA ILE A 152 -3.79 -8.03 -12.74
C ILE A 152 -4.70 -9.18 -13.21
N LYS A 153 -4.77 -10.28 -12.45
CA LYS A 153 -5.66 -11.40 -12.79
C LYS A 153 -7.14 -11.01 -12.77
N ILE A 154 -7.55 -10.11 -11.87
CA ILE A 154 -8.92 -9.59 -11.82
C ILE A 154 -9.19 -8.74 -13.06
N TYR A 155 -8.30 -7.79 -13.37
CA TYR A 155 -8.39 -6.94 -14.56
C TYR A 155 -8.50 -7.76 -15.85
N LEU A 156 -7.61 -8.74 -16.05
CA LEU A 156 -7.57 -9.58 -17.25
C LEU A 156 -8.78 -10.53 -17.37
N LYS A 157 -9.55 -10.74 -16.30
CA LYS A 157 -10.83 -11.47 -16.33
C LYS A 157 -12.03 -10.56 -16.55
N GLY A 158 -11.86 -9.25 -16.33
CA GLY A 158 -12.89 -8.23 -16.51
C GLY A 158 -12.66 -7.45 -17.80
N GLU A 159 -12.51 -6.13 -17.68
CA GLU A 159 -12.32 -5.23 -18.82
C GLU A 159 -11.14 -5.62 -19.72
N GLY A 160 -10.03 -6.06 -19.13
CA GLY A 160 -8.83 -6.47 -19.86
C GLY A 160 -9.06 -7.66 -20.78
N TYR A 161 -10.03 -8.53 -20.47
CA TYR A 161 -10.30 -9.74 -21.24
C TYR A 161 -10.63 -9.45 -22.70
N ILE A 162 -11.51 -8.49 -22.97
CA ILE A 162 -11.91 -8.11 -24.33
C ILE A 162 -10.73 -7.54 -25.10
N LYS A 163 -9.92 -6.70 -24.45
CA LYS A 163 -8.70 -6.14 -25.07
C LYS A 163 -7.69 -7.24 -25.41
N THR A 164 -7.49 -8.20 -24.51
CA THR A 164 -6.64 -9.37 -24.75
C THR A 164 -7.14 -10.22 -25.90
N ILE A 165 -8.44 -10.49 -25.99
CA ILE A 165 -9.02 -11.20 -27.15
C ILE A 165 -8.75 -10.44 -28.45
N ASN A 166 -8.97 -9.12 -28.47
CA ASN A 166 -8.77 -8.32 -29.67
C ASN A 166 -7.31 -8.33 -30.12
N TYR A 167 -6.38 -8.22 -29.16
CA TYR A 167 -4.96 -8.39 -29.41
C TYR A 167 -4.64 -9.77 -30.04
N GLU A 168 -5.13 -10.85 -29.42
CA GLU A 168 -4.92 -12.22 -29.89
C GLU A 168 -5.54 -12.46 -31.27
N TYR A 169 -6.69 -11.84 -31.56
CA TYR A 169 -7.35 -11.90 -32.85
C TYR A 169 -6.46 -11.35 -33.97
N HIS A 170 -5.91 -10.14 -33.78
CA HIS A 170 -5.05 -9.51 -34.79
C HIS A 170 -3.75 -10.29 -34.99
N VAL A 171 -3.12 -10.77 -33.91
CA VAL A 171 -1.93 -11.65 -34.01
C VAL A 171 -2.28 -12.93 -34.76
N LYS A 172 -3.40 -13.57 -34.43
CA LYS A 172 -3.83 -14.81 -35.09
C LYS A 172 -4.11 -14.59 -36.57
N LYS A 173 -4.80 -13.51 -36.94
CA LYS A 173 -5.08 -13.18 -38.34
C LYS A 173 -3.80 -12.93 -39.13
N PHE A 174 -2.83 -12.21 -38.53
CA PHE A 174 -1.48 -12.09 -39.10
C PHE A 174 -0.84 -13.48 -39.33
N LEU A 175 -0.86 -14.35 -38.31
CA LEU A 175 -0.24 -15.67 -38.40
C LEU A 175 -0.92 -16.56 -39.47
N GLU A 176 -2.25 -16.47 -39.62
CA GLU A 176 -2.99 -17.20 -40.65
C GLU A 176 -2.60 -16.73 -42.06
N MET A 177 -2.62 -15.43 -42.34
CA MET A 177 -2.17 -14.88 -43.63
C MET A 177 -0.70 -15.21 -43.90
N SER A 178 0.14 -15.20 -42.86
CA SER A 178 1.56 -15.51 -42.98
C SER A 178 1.81 -16.94 -43.45
N LYS A 179 0.96 -17.91 -43.09
CA LYS A 179 1.09 -19.32 -43.51
C LYS A 179 0.81 -19.50 -45.00
N GLU A 180 -0.08 -18.69 -45.56
CA GLU A 180 -0.40 -18.73 -46.99
C GLU A 180 0.77 -18.25 -47.84
N VAL A 181 1.48 -17.22 -47.38
CA VAL A 181 2.58 -16.59 -48.12
C VAL A 181 3.98 -17.02 -47.67
N ASN A 182 4.12 -17.66 -46.52
CA ASN A 182 5.36 -18.25 -45.99
C ASN A 182 5.15 -19.72 -45.54
N PRO A 183 4.79 -20.65 -46.44
CA PRO A 183 4.38 -22.02 -46.07
C PRO A 183 5.49 -22.86 -45.40
N ASN A 184 6.75 -22.49 -45.60
CA ASN A 184 7.91 -23.17 -45.00
C ASN A 184 8.32 -22.59 -43.64
N TYR A 185 7.72 -21.47 -43.22
CA TYR A 185 8.03 -20.83 -41.96
C TYR A 185 7.22 -21.47 -40.83
N GLN A 186 7.90 -22.07 -39.86
CA GLN A 186 7.26 -22.59 -38.64
C GLN A 186 7.45 -21.60 -37.50
N ILE A 187 6.33 -21.08 -37.00
CA ILE A 187 6.32 -20.29 -35.78
C ILE A 187 6.75 -21.19 -34.63
N SER A 188 7.67 -20.69 -33.80
CA SER A 188 8.11 -21.41 -32.60
C SER A 188 6.88 -21.78 -31.75
N PRO A 189 6.77 -23.04 -31.27
CA PRO A 189 5.71 -23.40 -30.32
C PRO A 189 5.84 -22.66 -28.98
N PHE A 190 6.97 -21.98 -28.74
CA PHE A 190 7.23 -21.11 -27.59
C PHE A 190 7.17 -19.62 -27.94
N PHE A 191 6.51 -19.26 -29.04
CA PHE A 191 6.37 -17.87 -29.45
C PHE A 191 5.47 -17.12 -28.45
N GLU A 192 6.09 -16.43 -27.51
CA GLU A 192 5.43 -15.53 -26.57
C GLU A 192 5.64 -14.09 -27.03
N THR A 193 4.56 -13.42 -27.37
CA THR A 193 4.57 -12.00 -27.77
C THR A 193 4.36 -11.07 -26.59
N TYR A 194 4.05 -11.62 -25.41
CA TYR A 194 3.63 -10.85 -24.25
C TYR A 194 4.82 -10.52 -23.34
N GLN A 195 5.51 -9.42 -23.65
CA GLN A 195 6.41 -8.77 -22.71
C GLN A 195 5.87 -7.38 -22.43
N ARG A 196 6.07 -6.85 -21.22
CA ARG A 196 5.64 -5.49 -20.89
C ARG A 196 6.59 -4.43 -21.46
N HIS A 197 6.06 -3.24 -21.71
CA HIS A 197 6.81 -2.04 -22.15
C HIS A 197 7.64 -2.22 -23.42
N MET A 198 7.16 -3.06 -24.32
CA MET A 198 7.78 -3.29 -25.62
C MET A 198 7.55 -2.08 -26.51
N SER A 199 8.61 -1.56 -27.13
CA SER A 199 8.47 -0.53 -28.17
C SER A 199 7.89 -1.14 -29.45
N LYS A 200 7.31 -0.30 -30.31
CA LYS A 200 6.79 -0.74 -31.62
C LYS A 200 7.87 -1.49 -32.41
N GLU A 201 9.09 -0.99 -32.39
CA GLU A 201 10.23 -1.59 -33.09
C GLU A 201 10.56 -2.99 -32.54
N VAL A 202 10.63 -3.15 -31.21
CA VAL A 202 10.89 -4.46 -30.59
C VAL A 202 9.73 -5.42 -30.84
N PHE A 203 8.50 -4.94 -30.84
CA PHE A 203 7.32 -5.73 -31.16
C PHE A 203 7.34 -6.23 -32.60
N LEU A 204 7.59 -5.34 -33.56
CA LEU A 204 7.67 -5.71 -34.97
C LEU A 204 8.86 -6.65 -35.26
N LYS A 205 9.97 -6.50 -34.51
CA LYS A 205 11.12 -7.41 -34.54
C LYS A 205 10.77 -8.87 -34.24
N LEU A 206 9.77 -9.14 -33.40
CA LEU A 206 9.30 -10.50 -33.17
C LEU A 206 8.78 -11.19 -34.45
N PHE A 207 8.45 -10.40 -35.47
CA PHE A 207 7.92 -10.87 -36.74
C PHE A 207 8.87 -10.56 -37.91
N GLU A 208 10.13 -10.19 -37.67
CA GLU A 208 11.07 -9.85 -38.74
C GLU A 208 11.38 -11.05 -39.64
N ASP A 209 11.50 -12.26 -39.08
CA ASP A 209 11.92 -13.48 -39.78
C ASP A 209 10.94 -13.96 -40.88
N PHE A 210 9.73 -13.41 -40.95
CA PHE A 210 8.79 -13.69 -42.03
C PHE A 210 9.28 -13.07 -43.36
N GLN A 211 9.59 -13.92 -44.34
CA GLN A 211 10.18 -13.53 -45.64
C GLN A 211 9.28 -12.61 -46.46
N ILE A 212 7.96 -12.85 -46.45
CA ILE A 212 6.96 -12.07 -47.17
C ILE A 212 5.95 -11.50 -46.16
N LYS A 213 5.73 -10.18 -46.23
CA LYS A 213 4.70 -9.45 -45.46
C LYS A 213 3.88 -8.61 -46.43
N THR A 214 2.57 -8.83 -46.49
CA THR A 214 1.64 -8.01 -47.27
C THR A 214 1.23 -6.76 -46.49
N ASP A 215 0.66 -5.76 -47.16
CA ASP A 215 0.13 -4.56 -46.49
C ASP A 215 -0.96 -4.90 -45.46
N GLU A 216 -1.82 -5.90 -45.76
CA GLU A 216 -2.83 -6.36 -44.83
C GLU A 216 -2.21 -7.05 -43.60
N MET A 217 -1.14 -7.83 -43.78
CA MET A 217 -0.40 -8.41 -42.66
C MET A 217 0.22 -7.32 -41.77
N ILE A 218 0.83 -6.31 -42.37
CA ILE A 218 1.40 -5.18 -41.62
C ILE A 218 0.31 -4.46 -40.84
N LYS A 219 -0.85 -4.21 -41.47
CA LYS A 219 -2.00 -3.58 -40.80
C LYS A 219 -2.46 -4.37 -39.58
N GLU A 220 -2.59 -5.69 -39.68
CA GLU A 220 -2.96 -6.53 -38.52
C GLU A 220 -1.91 -6.48 -37.41
N LEU A 221 -0.61 -6.43 -37.73
CA LEU A 221 0.44 -6.24 -36.71
C LEU A 221 0.37 -4.87 -36.05
N GLU A 222 0.04 -3.81 -36.79
CA GLU A 222 -0.11 -2.47 -36.23
C GLU A 222 -1.33 -2.36 -35.30
N GLU A 223 -2.44 -2.99 -35.66
CA GLU A 223 -3.63 -3.09 -34.79
C GLU A 223 -3.31 -3.93 -33.55
N ALA A 224 -2.62 -5.06 -33.70
CA ALA A 224 -2.14 -5.86 -32.57
C ALA A 224 -1.25 -5.04 -31.63
N TYR A 225 -0.29 -4.27 -32.16
CA TYR A 225 0.56 -3.42 -31.34
C TYR A 225 -0.24 -2.33 -30.60
N THR A 226 -1.23 -1.74 -31.28
CA THR A 226 -2.11 -0.73 -30.66
C THR A 226 -2.87 -1.32 -29.47
N LYS A 227 -3.46 -2.51 -29.62
CA LYS A 227 -4.15 -3.22 -28.53
C LYS A 227 -3.21 -3.70 -27.43
N TYR A 228 -2.02 -4.16 -27.79
CA TYR A 228 -0.97 -4.46 -26.83
C TYR A 228 -0.64 -3.23 -25.98
N LYS A 229 -0.47 -2.06 -26.60
CA LYS A 229 -0.11 -0.83 -25.91
C LYS A 229 -1.20 -0.36 -24.95
N GLU A 230 -2.47 -0.43 -25.38
CA GLU A 230 -3.63 -0.16 -24.52
C GLU A 230 -3.64 -1.06 -23.27
N ILE A 231 -3.29 -2.35 -23.40
CA ILE A 231 -3.24 -3.27 -22.26
C ILE A 231 -2.03 -2.98 -21.36
N ASP A 232 -0.85 -2.73 -21.95
CA ASP A 232 0.37 -2.41 -21.20
C ASP A 232 0.17 -1.17 -20.32
N GLU A 233 -0.43 -0.11 -20.87
CA GLU A 233 -0.80 1.11 -20.15
C GLU A 233 -1.86 0.85 -19.07
N ASP A 234 -2.88 0.04 -19.37
CA ASP A 234 -3.88 -0.35 -18.37
C ASP A 234 -3.22 -1.10 -17.19
N LEU A 235 -2.27 -1.99 -17.46
CA LEU A 235 -1.56 -2.77 -16.45
C LEU A 235 -0.59 -1.93 -15.59
N ASP A 236 -0.30 -0.69 -15.98
CA ASP A 236 0.43 0.26 -15.14
C ASP A 236 -0.44 0.85 -14.04
N ILE A 237 -1.72 1.12 -14.34
CA ILE A 237 -2.58 1.96 -13.51
C ILE A 237 -3.74 1.16 -12.89
N LYS A 238 -4.45 0.37 -13.69
CA LYS A 238 -5.70 -0.29 -13.27
C LYS A 238 -5.55 -1.31 -12.16
N PRO A 239 -4.49 -2.14 -12.10
CA PRO A 239 -4.30 -3.07 -11.00
C PRO A 239 -4.30 -2.38 -9.63
N ASP A 240 -3.67 -1.21 -9.52
CA ASP A 240 -3.58 -0.48 -8.26
C ASP A 240 -4.95 0.10 -7.87
N ASN A 241 -5.70 0.63 -8.84
CA ASN A 241 -7.07 1.08 -8.61
C ASN A 241 -7.99 -0.07 -8.18
N ILE A 242 -7.87 -1.24 -8.81
CA ILE A 242 -8.64 -2.44 -8.45
C ILE A 242 -8.32 -2.89 -7.04
N LEU A 243 -7.04 -2.87 -6.63
CA LEU A 243 -6.67 -3.19 -5.25
C LEU A 243 -7.35 -2.24 -4.27
N LEU A 244 -7.23 -0.93 -4.51
CA LEU A 244 -7.81 0.07 -3.62
C LEU A 244 -9.33 -0.08 -3.52
N GLU A 245 -10.02 -0.16 -4.65
CA GLU A 245 -11.47 -0.35 -4.66
C GLU A 245 -11.89 -1.66 -3.98
N HIS A 246 -11.11 -2.73 -4.16
CA HIS A 246 -11.39 -4.00 -3.50
C HIS A 246 -11.35 -3.89 -1.98
N PHE A 247 -10.30 -3.28 -1.43
CA PHE A 247 -10.14 -3.19 0.03
C PHE A 247 -11.11 -2.22 0.67
N ILE A 248 -11.45 -1.11 0.00
CA ILE A 248 -12.50 -0.19 0.47
C ILE A 248 -13.85 -0.91 0.55
N ASN A 249 -14.23 -1.60 -0.53
CA ASN A 249 -15.51 -2.32 -0.56
C ASN A 249 -15.56 -3.41 0.51
N HIS A 250 -14.42 -4.01 0.83
CA HIS A 250 -14.31 -5.01 1.87
C HIS A 250 -14.38 -4.38 3.28
N ASP A 251 -13.79 -3.21 3.49
CA ASP A 251 -13.94 -2.45 4.74
C ASP A 251 -15.40 -2.00 4.94
N ILE A 252 -16.09 -1.56 3.88
CA ILE A 252 -17.54 -1.28 3.92
C ILE A 252 -18.33 -2.54 4.28
N PHE A 253 -18.06 -3.66 3.59
CA PHE A 253 -18.78 -4.91 3.82
C PHE A 253 -18.62 -5.47 5.23
N LYS A 254 -17.47 -5.23 5.86
CA LYS A 254 -17.15 -5.67 7.22
C LYS A 254 -17.52 -4.65 8.31
N ASP A 255 -18.16 -3.53 7.96
CA ASP A 255 -18.40 -2.40 8.88
C ASP A 255 -17.11 -1.90 9.58
N LEU A 256 -15.98 -1.94 8.85
CA LEU A 256 -14.68 -1.45 9.29
C LEU A 256 -14.37 -0.04 8.76
N GLU A 257 -15.07 0.37 7.69
CA GLU A 257 -14.86 1.65 7.03
C GLU A 257 -14.97 2.82 8.02
N SER A 258 -13.99 3.71 7.98
CA SER A 258 -14.07 4.98 8.71
C SER A 258 -14.67 6.09 7.82
N PRO A 259 -15.38 7.08 8.39
CA PRO A 259 -15.84 8.25 7.64
C PRO A 259 -14.70 8.97 6.90
N ASP A 260 -13.50 8.92 7.46
CA ASP A 260 -12.29 9.52 6.90
C ASP A 260 -11.73 8.73 5.72
N GLU A 261 -11.77 7.40 5.78
CA GLU A 261 -11.42 6.54 4.65
C GLU A 261 -12.31 6.86 3.45
N ARG A 262 -13.64 6.87 3.66
CA ARG A 262 -14.63 7.24 2.64
C ARG A 262 -14.33 8.61 2.04
N ARG A 263 -14.10 9.59 2.91
CA ARG A 263 -13.79 10.97 2.51
C ARG A 263 -12.52 11.02 1.66
N PHE A 264 -11.45 10.38 2.10
CA PHE A 264 -10.17 10.37 1.40
C PHE A 264 -10.31 9.90 -0.05
N PHE A 265 -11.08 8.84 -0.29
CA PHE A 265 -11.27 8.32 -1.65
C PHE A 265 -12.14 9.20 -2.53
N ILE A 266 -13.14 9.88 -1.96
CA ILE A 266 -13.94 10.88 -2.67
C ILE A 266 -13.04 12.07 -3.05
N ASP A 267 -12.29 12.58 -2.08
CA ASP A 267 -11.43 13.75 -2.25
C ASP A 267 -10.30 13.46 -3.26
N LEU A 268 -9.75 12.23 -3.28
CA LEU A 268 -8.80 11.79 -4.31
C LEU A 268 -9.36 11.87 -5.75
N LYS A 269 -10.63 11.49 -5.94
CA LYS A 269 -11.31 11.64 -7.24
C LYS A 269 -11.52 13.12 -7.59
N GLU A 270 -11.80 13.95 -6.58
CA GLU A 270 -11.94 15.38 -6.76
C GLU A 270 -10.61 16.05 -7.14
N CYS A 271 -9.47 15.63 -6.56
CA CYS A 271 -8.14 16.09 -6.96
C CYS A 271 -7.91 15.90 -8.47
N ILE A 272 -8.30 14.74 -9.02
CA ILE A 272 -8.20 14.46 -10.46
C ILE A 272 -9.04 15.45 -11.26
N SER A 273 -10.30 15.67 -10.86
CA SER A 273 -11.19 16.63 -11.53
C SER A 273 -10.66 18.06 -11.48
N LYS A 274 -10.07 18.49 -10.35
CA LYS A 274 -9.48 19.82 -10.18
C LYS A 274 -8.27 20.00 -11.10
N ALA A 275 -7.34 19.05 -11.09
CA ALA A 275 -6.16 19.07 -11.94
C ALA A 275 -6.52 19.10 -13.42
N ASP A 276 -7.46 18.25 -13.86
CA ASP A 276 -7.94 18.20 -15.24
C ASP A 276 -8.59 19.51 -15.69
N LYS A 277 -9.42 20.13 -14.83
CA LYS A 277 -10.01 21.45 -15.12
C LYS A 277 -8.96 22.54 -15.31
N ILE A 278 -7.88 22.53 -14.52
CA ILE A 278 -6.79 23.50 -14.65
C ILE A 278 -6.02 23.22 -15.95
N TRP A 279 -5.64 21.96 -16.17
CA TRP A 279 -4.92 21.52 -17.36
C TRP A 279 -5.67 21.83 -18.65
N SER A 280 -6.99 21.61 -18.68
CA SER A 280 -7.85 21.97 -19.81
C SER A 280 -7.90 23.49 -20.04
N LYS A 281 -8.00 24.30 -18.98
CA LYS A 281 -7.97 25.77 -19.09
C LYS A 281 -6.62 26.31 -19.59
N GLU A 282 -5.53 25.62 -19.28
CA GLU A 282 -4.18 25.91 -19.79
C GLU A 282 -4.00 25.47 -21.26
N GLY A 283 -5.02 24.88 -21.89
CA GLY A 283 -4.98 24.46 -23.30
C GLY A 283 -4.33 23.09 -23.51
N PHE A 284 -4.44 22.18 -22.53
CA PHE A 284 -3.84 20.84 -22.57
C PHE A 284 -2.33 20.85 -22.85
N PRO A 285 -1.52 21.49 -21.99
CA PRO A 285 -0.06 21.41 -22.09
C PRO A 285 0.44 19.96 -21.94
N GLU A 286 1.75 19.75 -21.92
CA GLU A 286 2.34 18.42 -21.79
C GLU A 286 1.84 17.62 -20.56
N ILE A 287 1.78 16.28 -20.68
CA ILE A 287 1.29 15.38 -19.62
C ILE A 287 2.05 15.57 -18.30
N LYS A 288 3.31 15.99 -18.36
CA LYS A 288 4.10 16.33 -17.18
C LYS A 288 3.41 17.39 -16.31
N ARG A 289 2.82 18.42 -16.93
CA ARG A 289 2.06 19.46 -16.24
C ARG A 289 0.81 18.92 -15.55
N LEU A 290 0.11 17.97 -16.16
CA LEU A 290 -1.02 17.31 -15.50
C LEU A 290 -0.56 16.51 -14.28
N SER A 291 0.56 15.79 -14.37
CA SER A 291 1.15 15.06 -13.24
C SER A 291 1.52 16.00 -12.09
N GLU A 292 2.10 17.16 -12.40
CA GLU A 292 2.45 18.20 -11.42
C GLU A 292 1.20 18.69 -10.67
N LEU A 293 0.14 19.07 -11.41
CA LEU A 293 -1.13 19.53 -10.85
C LEU A 293 -1.79 18.46 -9.98
N LEU A 294 -1.78 17.20 -10.42
CA LEU A 294 -2.28 16.07 -9.64
C LEU A 294 -1.52 15.89 -8.32
N ASN A 295 -0.19 15.98 -8.36
CA ASN A 295 0.64 15.85 -7.18
C ASN A 295 0.37 17.00 -6.20
N LEU A 296 0.26 18.24 -6.68
CA LEU A 296 -0.06 19.40 -5.82
C LEU A 296 -1.43 19.25 -5.12
N GLU A 297 -2.47 18.88 -5.86
CA GLU A 297 -3.81 18.67 -5.27
C GLU A 297 -3.81 17.51 -4.26
N ARG A 298 -3.05 16.44 -4.53
CA ARG A 298 -2.89 15.31 -3.61
C ARG A 298 -2.12 15.69 -2.35
N LEU A 299 -1.02 16.44 -2.47
CA LEU A 299 -0.24 16.88 -1.30
C LEU A 299 -1.08 17.76 -0.37
N LYS A 300 -1.98 18.57 -0.92
CA LYS A 300 -2.94 19.33 -0.13
C LYS A 300 -3.89 18.42 0.64
N LEU A 301 -4.44 17.39 -0.02
CA LEU A 301 -5.26 16.40 0.66
C LEU A 301 -4.47 15.68 1.77
N TYR A 302 -3.23 15.27 1.48
CA TYR A 302 -2.38 14.56 2.44
C TYR A 302 -2.08 15.42 3.67
N SER A 303 -1.86 16.73 3.50
CA SER A 303 -1.58 17.60 4.64
C SER A 303 -2.73 17.66 5.64
N GLU A 304 -3.98 17.60 5.18
CA GLU A 304 -5.16 17.54 6.06
C GLU A 304 -5.20 16.26 6.89
N PHE A 305 -4.89 15.11 6.27
CA PHE A 305 -4.84 13.82 6.97
C PHE A 305 -3.65 13.75 7.93
N ILE A 306 -2.49 14.26 7.55
CA ILE A 306 -1.32 14.32 8.44
C ILE A 306 -1.61 15.20 9.65
N THR A 307 -2.26 16.37 9.47
CA THR A 307 -2.68 17.21 10.60
C THR A 307 -3.64 16.46 11.53
N LYS A 308 -4.65 15.77 10.96
CA LYS A 308 -5.67 15.08 11.75
C LYS A 308 -5.12 13.90 12.54
N TYR A 309 -4.30 13.07 11.90
CA TYR A 309 -3.78 11.83 12.47
C TYR A 309 -2.43 11.99 13.15
N LYS A 310 -1.76 13.12 12.96
CA LYS A 310 -0.42 13.44 13.46
C LYS A 310 0.65 12.46 12.96
N GLN A 311 0.43 11.93 11.75
CA GLN A 311 1.22 10.86 11.17
C GLN A 311 1.35 11.03 9.63
N PRO A 312 2.52 10.73 9.04
CA PRO A 312 3.74 10.32 9.74
C PRO A 312 4.33 11.50 10.52
N SER A 313 4.93 11.22 11.68
CA SER A 313 5.51 12.23 12.57
C SER A 313 6.59 13.06 11.89
N LEU A 314 7.28 12.47 10.91
CA LEU A 314 8.22 13.12 10.00
C LEU A 314 7.67 14.42 9.38
N PHE A 315 6.37 14.46 9.10
CA PHE A 315 5.71 15.59 8.44
C PHE A 315 4.79 16.39 9.37
N TYR A 316 4.56 15.91 10.59
CA TYR A 316 3.68 16.58 11.53
C TYR A 316 4.45 17.62 12.36
N ILE A 317 4.46 18.85 11.87
CA ILE A 317 5.15 19.99 12.52
C ILE A 317 4.20 21.08 13.04
N SER A 318 2.91 21.01 12.68
CA SER A 318 1.93 22.04 12.98
C SER A 318 0.50 21.50 12.94
N GLU A 319 -0.39 22.09 13.74
CA GLU A 319 -1.85 21.86 13.66
C GLU A 319 -2.49 22.58 12.45
N ASN A 320 -1.70 23.34 11.67
CA ASN A 320 -2.15 24.00 10.43
C ASN A 320 -1.73 23.19 9.20
N SER A 321 -2.73 22.68 8.47
CA SER A 321 -2.51 21.85 7.26
C SER A 321 -1.87 22.60 6.09
N GLU A 322 -1.99 23.93 6.01
CA GLU A 322 -1.32 24.73 4.97
C GLU A 322 0.20 24.79 5.21
N ILE A 323 0.64 24.83 6.48
CA ILE A 323 2.07 24.78 6.84
C ILE A 323 2.65 23.41 6.47
N ILE A 324 1.91 22.33 6.76
CA ILE A 324 2.31 20.98 6.37
C ILE A 324 2.35 20.87 4.83
N TYR A 325 1.36 21.42 4.12
CA TYR A 325 1.34 21.42 2.66
C TYR A 325 2.56 22.12 2.05
N ASP A 326 2.94 23.29 2.57
CA ASP A 326 4.15 24.01 2.12
C ASP A 326 5.42 23.19 2.34
N MET A 327 5.54 22.53 3.49
CA MET A 327 6.66 21.64 3.78
C MET A 327 6.67 20.42 2.85
N LEU A 328 5.52 19.79 2.58
CA LEU A 328 5.43 18.66 1.65
C LEU A 328 5.85 19.07 0.24
N LYS A 329 5.46 20.25 -0.23
CA LYS A 329 5.89 20.76 -1.54
C LYS A 329 7.40 20.91 -1.63
N ASP A 330 8.05 21.49 -0.61
CA ASP A 330 9.51 21.63 -0.62
C ASP A 330 10.21 20.26 -0.53
N PHE A 331 9.69 19.36 0.32
CA PHE A 331 10.24 18.02 0.49
C PHE A 331 10.16 17.18 -0.79
N TYR A 332 9.06 17.28 -1.55
CA TYR A 332 8.86 16.52 -2.79
C TYR A 332 9.10 17.33 -4.07
N LYS A 333 9.76 18.49 -4.01
CA LYS A 333 9.89 19.40 -5.17
C LYS A 333 10.46 18.76 -6.44
N ASP A 334 11.34 17.77 -6.30
CA ASP A 334 11.96 17.06 -7.43
C ASP A 334 11.06 15.96 -8.03
N GLN A 335 9.90 15.71 -7.42
CA GLN A 335 8.90 14.70 -7.83
C GLN A 335 7.56 15.32 -8.24
N ILE A 336 7.44 16.65 -8.14
CA ILE A 336 6.28 17.43 -8.54
C ILE A 336 6.44 17.83 -10.00
#